data_AF-A0A538RSE2-F1
#
_entry.id   AF-A0A538RSE2-F1
#
_cell.length_a   1.000
_cell.length_b   1.000
_cell.length_c   1.000
_cell.angle_alpha   90.00
_cell.angle_beta   90.00
_cell.angle_gamma   90.00
#
_symmetry.space_group_name_H-M   'P 1'
#
loop_
_entity.id
_entity.type
_entity.pdbx_description
1 polymer ?
#
loop_
_entity_poly.entity_id
_entity_poly.type
_entity_poly.pdbx_seq_one_letter_code
_entity_poly.pdbx_strand_id
1 'polypeptide(L)' 'MSPQRPSTDRILELLQGSQDCAFEALVARYPEFTSSEIYQEISRLSRAGKVIITRDVGIFTIRQAAVVS' A
#
# COMPACT_ATOMS: atom_id res chain seq x y z
N MET A 1 13.68 -19.29 6.29
CA MET A 1 12.44 -18.66 6.79
C MET A 1 11.86 -17.85 5.65
N SER A 2 10.66 -18.18 5.18
CA SER A 2 10.00 -17.35 4.16
C SER A 2 9.68 -15.99 4.81
N PRO A 3 10.07 -14.86 4.21
CA PRO A 3 9.64 -13.57 4.71
C PRO A 3 8.11 -13.58 4.70
N GLN A 4 7.50 -13.44 5.87
CA GLN A 4 6.07 -13.22 5.99
C GLN A 4 5.82 -11.91 5.22
N ARG A 5 5.14 -11.99 4.08
CA ARG A 5 4.79 -10.80 3.33
C ARG A 5 3.60 -10.12 3.99
N PRO A 6 3.49 -8.79 3.93
CA PRO A 6 2.25 -8.11 4.27
C PRO A 6 1.10 -8.75 3.50
N SER A 7 -0.04 -8.98 4.17
CA SER A 7 -1.21 -9.57 3.53
C SER A 7 -1.76 -8.57 2.51
N THR A 8 -1.64 -8.91 1.23
CA THR A 8 -2.18 -8.15 0.10
C THR A 8 -3.65 -7.77 0.32
N ASP A 9 -4.46 -8.74 0.73
CA ASP A 9 -5.90 -8.55 0.89
C ASP A 9 -6.18 -7.54 2.00
N ARG A 10 -5.44 -7.58 3.11
CA ARG A 10 -5.56 -6.59 4.19
C ARG A 10 -5.15 -5.18 3.74
N ILE A 11 -4.07 -5.06 2.96
CA ILE A 11 -3.65 -3.76 2.42
C ILE A 11 -4.75 -3.20 1.51
N LEU A 12 -5.31 -4.04 0.65
CA LEU A 12 -6.40 -3.63 -0.22
C LEU A 12 -7.64 -3.24 0.60
N GLU A 13 -8.06 -4.05 1.57
CA GLU A 13 -9.17 -3.72 2.48
C GLU A 13 -8.96 -2.37 3.18
N LEU A 14 -7.75 -2.09 3.67
CA LEU A 14 -7.41 -0.80 4.29
C LEU A 14 -7.51 0.39 3.33
N LEU A 15 -7.31 0.15 2.04
CA LEU A 15 -7.40 1.15 0.99
C LEU A 15 -8.80 1.21 0.35
N GLN A 16 -9.77 0.40 0.79
CA GLN A 16 -11.17 0.50 0.36
C GLN A 16 -11.76 1.84 0.83
N GLY A 17 -12.63 2.42 0.01
CA GLY A 17 -13.31 3.69 0.32
C GLY A 17 -12.72 4.95 -0.33
N SER A 18 -11.82 4.80 -1.31
CA SER A 18 -11.26 5.89 -2.14
C SER A 18 -10.46 6.97 -1.41
N GLN A 19 -10.13 6.80 -0.13
CA GLN A 19 -9.33 7.79 0.59
C GLN A 19 -7.84 7.54 0.33
N ASP A 20 -7.13 8.61 -0.03
CA ASP A 20 -5.67 8.61 -0.14
C ASP A 20 -5.06 8.29 1.24
N CYS A 21 -4.34 7.18 1.33
CA CYS A 21 -3.66 6.73 2.54
C CYS A 21 -2.18 7.11 2.47
N ALA A 22 -1.71 7.94 3.40
CA ALA A 22 -0.30 8.24 3.53
C ALA A 22 0.49 6.97 3.87
N PHE A 23 1.65 6.77 3.25
CA PHE A 23 2.46 5.58 3.49
C PHE A 23 2.91 5.43 4.94
N GLU A 24 3.26 6.52 5.61
CA GLU A 24 3.66 6.52 7.01
C GLU A 24 2.51 5.98 7.89
N ALA A 25 1.27 6.34 7.55
CA ALA A 25 0.08 5.82 8.22
C ALA A 25 -0.20 4.35 7.89
N LEU A 26 0.24 3.86 6.73
CA LEU A 26 0.20 2.45 6.38
C LEU A 26 1.27 1.67 7.19
N VAL A 27 2.50 2.16 7.24
CA VAL A 27 3.60 1.56 8.01
C VAL A 27 3.24 1.46 9.49
N ALA A 28 2.64 2.51 10.07
CA ALA A 28 2.21 2.52 11.46
C ALA A 28 1.14 1.46 11.82
N ARG A 29 0.37 0.98 10.83
CA ARG A 29 -0.67 -0.05 11.01
C ARG A 29 -0.14 -1.47 10.98
N TYR A 30 1.08 -1.65 10.47
CA TYR A 30 1.74 -2.95 10.36
C TYR A 30 3.12 -2.93 11.01
N PRO A 31 3.18 -2.75 12.35
CA PRO A 31 4.45 -2.69 13.07
C PRO A 31 5.29 -3.97 12.97
N GLU A 32 4.69 -5.08 12.55
CA GLU A 32 5.38 -6.36 12.31
C GLU A 32 6.23 -6.37 11.02
N PHE A 33 6.06 -5.39 10.12
CA PHE A 33 6.82 -5.28 8.88
C PHE A 33 7.66 -4.00 8.87
N THR A 34 8.82 -4.08 8.20
CA THR A 34 9.64 -2.90 7.92
C THR A 34 8.98 -2.02 6.85
N SER A 35 9.31 -0.73 6.85
CA SER A 35 8.88 0.19 5.79
C SER A 35 9.32 -0.31 4.40
N SER A 36 10.49 -0.93 4.29
CA SER A 36 10.97 -1.53 3.03
C SER A 36 10.06 -2.66 2.54
N GLU A 37 9.65 -3.58 3.41
CA GLU A 37 8.75 -4.69 3.05
C GLU A 37 7.37 -4.18 2.59
N ILE A 38 6.83 -3.20 3.30
CA ILE A 38 5.55 -2.56 2.94
C ILE A 38 5.71 -1.82 1.60
N TYR A 39 6.80 -1.09 1.40
CA TYR A 39 7.07 -0.40 0.13
C TYR A 39 7.20 -1.38 -1.05
N GLN A 40 7.88 -2.51 -0.86
CA GLN A 40 8.01 -3.54 -1.88
C GLN A 40 6.65 -4.12 -2.27
N GLU A 41 5.80 -4.38 -1.29
CA GLU A 41 4.45 -4.91 -1.51
C GLU A 41 3.55 -3.88 -2.22
N ILE A 42 3.55 -2.62 -1.77
CA ILE A 42 2.82 -1.53 -2.45
C ILE A 42 3.32 -1.33 -3.88
N SER A 43 4.64 -1.37 -4.10
CA SER A 43 5.22 -1.30 -5.44
C SER A 43 4.78 -2.47 -6.32
N ARG A 44 4.66 -3.68 -5.75
CA ARG A 44 4.14 -4.86 -6.45
C ARG A 44 2.68 -4.68 -6.83
N LEU A 45 1.84 -4.19 -5.92
CA LEU A 45 0.43 -3.91 -6.17
C LEU A 45 0.24 -2.82 -7.21
N SER A 46 1.09 -1.80 -7.21
CA SER A 46 1.07 -0.74 -8.21
C SER A 46 1.40 -1.27 -9.61
N ARG A 47 2.45 -2.10 -9.73
CA ARG A 47 2.77 -2.79 -11.00
C ARG A 47 1.65 -3.73 -11.47
N ALA A 48 0.88 -4.30 -10.55
CA ALA A 48 -0.29 -5.13 -10.86
C ALA A 48 -1.56 -4.30 -11.16
N GLY A 49 -1.49 -2.97 -11.16
CA GLY A 49 -2.62 -2.08 -11.39
C GLY A 49 -3.67 -2.10 -10.28
N LYS A 50 -3.33 -2.57 -9.08
CA LYS A 50 -4.26 -2.66 -7.94
C LYS A 50 -4.29 -1.41 -7.08
N VAL A 51 -3.19 -0.66 -7.05
CA VAL A 51 -3.07 0.60 -6.30
C VAL A 51 -2.41 1.67 -7.15
N ILE A 52 -2.71 2.92 -6.86
CA ILE A 52 -2.07 4.10 -7.44
C ILE A 52 -1.22 4.73 -6.33
N ILE A 53 0.03 5.02 -6.65
CA ILE A 53 0.96 5.73 -5.77
C ILE A 53 1.07 7.16 -6.30
N THR A 54 0.65 8.13 -5.51
CA THR A 54 0.83 9.56 -5.80
C THR A 54 2.00 10.05 -4.97
N ARG A 55 2.97 10.68 -5.61
CA ARG A 55 4.14 11.27 -4.94
C ARG A 55 3.97 12.78 -4.90
N ASP A 56 3.96 13.33 -3.69
CA ASP A 56 4.02 14.76 -3.43
C ASP A 56 5.33 15.10 -2.69
N VAL A 57 5.59 16.38 -2.46
CA VAL A 57 6.80 16.85 -1.78
C VAL A 57 6.81 16.33 -0.34
N GLY A 58 7.62 15.30 -0.12
CA GLY A 58 7.87 14.71 1.21
C GLY A 58 6.81 13.71 1.69
N ILE A 59 5.75 13.47 0.92
CA ILE A 59 4.69 12.50 1.26
C ILE A 59 4.35 11.69 0.02
N PHE A 60 4.15 10.38 0.17
CA PHE A 60 3.49 9.59 -0.86
C PHE A 60 2.22 8.96 -0.33
N THR A 61 1.15 9.14 -1.11
CA THR A 61 -0.16 8.59 -0.82
C THR A 61 -0.46 7.40 -1.72
N ILE A 62 -1.27 6.50 -1.19
CA ILE A 62 -1.62 5.23 -1.79
C ILE A 62 -3.13 5.16 -1.78
N ARG A 63 -3.72 4.85 -2.93
CA ARG A 63 -5.15 4.57 -3.04
C ARG A 63 -5.37 3.33 -3.88
N GLN A 64 -6.50 2.65 -3.72
CA GLN A 64 -6.88 1.61 -4.67
C GLN A 64 -7.05 2.21 -6.06
N ALA A 65 -6.60 1.45 -7.08
CA ALA A 65 -6.98 1.78 -8.44
C ALA A 65 -8.50 1.54 -8.57
N ALA A 66 -9.21 2.53 -9.12
CA ALA A 66 -10.61 2.33 -9.45
C ALA A 66 -10.71 1.14 -10.41
N VAL A 67 -11.56 0.17 -10.10
CA VAL A 67 -11.92 -0.88 -11.06
C VAL A 67 -12.70 -0.17 -12.15
N VAL A 68 -12.01 0.18 -13.24
CA VAL A 68 -12.67 0.63 -14.46
C VAL A 68 -13.48 -0.57 -14.93
N SER A 69 -14.79 -0.48 -14.73
CA SER A 69 -15.77 -1.48 -15.16
C SER A 69 -16.04 -1.33 -16.65
#